data_AF-A0A3B3ZA47-F1
#
_entry.id   AF-A0A3B3ZA47-F1
#
_cell.length_a   1.000
_cell.length_b   1.000
_cell.length_c   1.000
_cell.angle_alpha   90.00
_cell.angle_beta   90.00
_cell.angle_gamma   90.00
#
_symmetry.space_group_name_H-M   'P 1'
#
loop_
_entity.id
_entity.type
_entity.pdbx_description
1 polymer ?
#
loop_
_entity_poly.entity_id
_entity_poly.type
_entity_poly.pdbx_seq_one_letter_code
_entity_poly.pdbx_strand_id
1 'polypeptide(L)'
;MCLREDQLQIISVLFEAEMKKGLSSKSRAVAAVKMLPTHVCASPNRSVGDYKKCTFIPENGQFLALDLGESYFKVQQIKIRDAVDCRHKEVKIQEKIVPISKQLLNGRADELFNFVSRSLKQFMYEKNISFVRKHPLAFTFSFPCEQPTLNEGFLVNWTKNVRTPGLQGKDVALALKAAIERTGGMDIDIVALVNDSVATMMTCRFDDPQCDVGLIIGSGTNASYMEELRHIDLVEGDEGRMCINTEWGAFGDDGVLDNYITDFDREIDAASTNPGKQRLRIRIINDEPHC
;
A
#
# COMPACT_ATOMS: atom_id res chain seq x y z
N MET A 1 28.11 -4.00 13.63
CA MET A 1 27.60 -4.84 14.74
C MET A 1 27.08 -6.15 14.16
N CYS A 2 27.38 -7.29 14.76
CA CYS A 2 26.82 -8.59 14.37
C CYS A 2 25.72 -8.98 15.38
N LEU A 3 24.54 -9.35 14.91
CA LEU A 3 23.46 -9.84 15.75
C LEU A 3 23.58 -11.35 15.92
N ARG A 4 23.52 -11.81 17.17
CA ARG A 4 23.45 -13.24 17.51
C ARG A 4 22.01 -13.74 17.52
N GLU A 5 21.83 -15.05 17.48
CA GLU A 5 20.51 -15.70 17.49
C GLU A 5 19.66 -15.29 18.69
N ASP A 6 20.24 -15.21 19.90
CA ASP A 6 19.55 -14.75 21.11
C ASP A 6 19.01 -13.32 20.96
N GLN A 7 19.77 -12.45 20.28
CA GLN A 7 19.37 -11.07 20.02
C GLN A 7 18.27 -11.00 18.95
N LEU A 8 18.34 -11.83 17.90
CA LEU A 8 17.30 -11.93 16.88
C LEU A 8 15.97 -12.40 17.49
N GLN A 9 16.01 -13.38 18.40
CA GLN A 9 14.83 -13.84 19.11
C GLN A 9 14.21 -12.72 19.97
N ILE A 10 15.03 -11.92 20.66
CA ILE A 10 14.54 -10.76 21.42
C ILE A 10 13.88 -9.75 20.48
N ILE A 11 14.53 -9.39 19.37
CA ILE A 11 13.98 -8.45 18.38
C ILE A 11 12.63 -8.96 17.83
N SER A 12 12.52 -10.27 17.56
CA SER A 12 11.27 -10.90 17.11
C SER A 12 10.14 -10.74 18.15
N VAL A 13 10.43 -10.96 19.44
CA VAL A 13 9.45 -10.78 20.53
C VAL A 13 9.03 -9.31 20.66
N LEU A 14 9.99 -8.38 20.54
CA LEU A 14 9.70 -6.94 20.57
C LEU A 14 8.84 -6.51 19.38
N PHE A 15 9.09 -7.07 18.21
CA PHE A 15 8.29 -6.81 17.01
C PHE A 15 6.86 -7.33 17.16
N GLU A 16 6.69 -8.57 17.64
CA GLU A 16 5.37 -9.14 17.91
C GLU A 16 4.58 -8.32 18.95
N ALA A 17 5.25 -7.81 19.98
CA ALA A 17 4.64 -6.93 20.96
C ALA A 17 4.14 -5.62 20.34
N GLU A 18 4.92 -5.00 19.45
CA GLU A 18 4.50 -3.78 18.72
C GLU A 18 3.36 -4.07 17.72
N MET A 19 3.34 -5.24 17.08
CA MET A 19 2.20 -5.66 16.25
C MET A 19 0.91 -5.75 17.07
N LYS A 20 0.92 -6.45 18.22
CA LYS A 20 -0.23 -6.54 19.11
C LYS A 20 -0.69 -5.17 19.60
N LYS A 21 0.26 -4.29 19.90
CA LYS A 21 0.01 -2.91 20.32
C LYS A 21 -0.67 -2.08 19.21
N GLY A 22 -0.26 -2.27 17.96
CA GLY A 22 -0.83 -1.59 16.78
C GLY A 22 -2.24 -2.08 16.41
N LEU A 23 -2.52 -3.36 16.65
CA LEU A 23 -3.84 -3.95 16.42
C LEU A 23 -4.87 -3.59 17.49
N SER A 24 -4.45 -3.22 18.70
CA SER A 24 -5.37 -2.87 19.78
C SER A 24 -5.79 -1.40 19.76
N SER A 25 -7.10 -1.16 19.85
CA SER A 25 -7.70 0.18 19.93
C SER A 25 -7.21 0.99 21.14
N LYS A 26 -6.78 0.31 22.21
CA LYS A 26 -6.31 0.95 23.45
C LYS A 26 -4.88 1.49 23.36
N SER A 27 -4.04 0.88 22.53
CA SER A 27 -2.59 1.14 22.51
C SER A 27 -2.06 1.62 21.16
N ARG A 28 -2.85 1.53 20.09
CA ARG A 28 -2.47 1.93 18.72
C ARG A 28 -1.92 3.36 18.62
N ALA A 29 -2.44 4.29 19.41
CA ALA A 29 -2.02 5.69 19.39
C ALA A 29 -0.50 5.86 19.65
N VAL A 30 0.07 4.99 20.48
CA VAL A 30 1.49 4.98 20.86
C VAL A 30 2.28 3.85 20.22
N ALA A 31 1.66 3.04 19.35
CA ALA A 31 2.35 1.97 18.62
C ALA A 31 3.24 2.55 17.54
N ALA A 32 4.47 2.06 17.44
CA ALA A 32 5.39 2.41 16.36
C ALA A 32 4.96 1.70 15.08
N VAL A 33 4.67 0.39 15.16
CA VAL A 33 4.10 -0.41 14.06
C VAL A 33 2.59 -0.19 14.02
N LYS A 34 2.08 0.38 12.92
CA LYS A 34 0.70 0.88 12.88
C LYS A 34 -0.35 -0.18 12.65
N MET A 35 -0.03 -1.29 11.97
CA MET A 35 -0.98 -2.39 11.73
C MET A 35 -2.30 -1.88 11.13
N LEU A 36 -2.21 -1.25 9.96
CA LEU A 36 -3.31 -0.59 9.26
C LEU A 36 -4.25 -1.63 8.61
N PRO A 37 -5.54 -1.66 8.99
CA PRO A 37 -6.54 -2.47 8.29
C PRO A 37 -6.71 -2.02 6.84
N THR A 38 -6.76 -2.97 5.90
CA THR A 38 -6.79 -2.68 4.45
C THR A 38 -8.17 -2.88 3.81
N HIS A 39 -9.10 -3.51 4.54
CA HIS A 39 -10.39 -3.99 4.03
C HIS A 39 -10.32 -5.03 2.90
N VAL A 40 -9.13 -5.56 2.58
CA VAL A 40 -8.98 -6.75 1.74
C VAL A 40 -9.20 -7.98 2.62
N CYS A 41 -10.31 -8.68 2.42
CA CYS A 41 -10.72 -9.78 3.30
C CYS A 41 -10.69 -11.13 2.57
N ALA A 42 -10.39 -12.19 3.31
CA ALA A 42 -10.51 -13.57 2.85
C ALA A 42 -11.46 -14.34 3.78
N SER A 43 -12.49 -14.97 3.22
CA SER A 43 -13.37 -15.85 3.99
C SER A 43 -12.84 -17.29 3.97
N PRO A 44 -12.91 -18.03 5.09
CA PRO A 44 -12.67 -19.48 5.12
C PRO A 44 -13.70 -20.26 4.29
N ASN A 45 -14.88 -19.68 4.02
CA ASN A 45 -15.89 -20.25 3.14
C ASN A 45 -16.23 -19.25 2.03
N ARG A 46 -16.02 -19.63 0.77
CA ARG A 46 -16.35 -18.86 -0.46
C ARG A 46 -17.84 -18.48 -0.61
N SER A 47 -18.67 -18.79 0.39
CA SER A 47 -20.10 -18.50 0.43
C SER A 47 -20.32 -17.03 0.76
N VAL A 48 -20.65 -16.26 -0.27
CA VAL A 48 -21.14 -14.88 -0.23
C VAL A 48 -22.36 -14.81 0.69
N GLY A 49 -22.20 -14.22 1.89
CA GLY A 49 -23.30 -14.10 2.85
C GLY A 49 -23.19 -12.87 3.73
N ASP A 50 -22.07 -12.69 4.43
CA ASP A 50 -22.09 -11.82 5.62
C ASP A 50 -21.19 -10.58 5.57
N TYR A 51 -20.36 -10.40 4.54
CA TYR A 51 -19.56 -9.18 4.40
C TYR A 51 -20.30 -8.08 3.64
N LYS A 52 -21.26 -7.41 4.29
CA LYS A 52 -21.91 -6.20 3.75
C LYS A 52 -20.97 -5.02 3.47
N LYS A 53 -19.69 -5.11 3.83
CA LYS A 53 -18.65 -4.07 3.66
C LYS A 53 -17.46 -4.47 2.77
N CYS A 54 -17.40 -5.72 2.26
CA CYS A 54 -16.32 -6.13 1.37
C CYS A 54 -16.77 -6.04 -0.09
N THR A 55 -16.14 -5.16 -0.85
CA THR A 55 -16.40 -5.02 -2.28
C THR A 55 -15.91 -6.28 -3.02
N PHE A 56 -16.84 -7.07 -3.53
CA PHE A 56 -16.50 -8.20 -4.41
C PHE A 56 -16.11 -7.65 -5.78
N ILE A 57 -14.82 -7.72 -6.13
CA ILE A 57 -14.35 -7.42 -7.49
C ILE A 57 -14.41 -8.73 -8.28
N PRO A 58 -15.19 -8.81 -9.38
CA PRO A 58 -15.26 -10.02 -10.19
C PRO A 58 -13.88 -10.44 -10.68
N GLU A 59 -13.54 -11.72 -10.56
CA GLU A 59 -12.23 -12.24 -11.00
C GLU A 59 -12.08 -12.23 -12.53
N ASN A 60 -13.17 -12.08 -13.29
CA ASN A 60 -13.15 -11.93 -14.75
C ASN A 60 -13.57 -10.52 -15.13
N GLY A 61 -12.84 -9.90 -16.06
CA GLY A 61 -13.17 -8.56 -16.52
C GLY A 61 -11.99 -7.80 -17.08
N GLN A 62 -12.22 -6.51 -17.30
CA GLN A 62 -11.18 -5.54 -17.65
C GLN A 62 -11.11 -4.49 -16.55
N PHE A 63 -9.92 -4.30 -16.01
CA PHE A 63 -9.63 -3.39 -14.91
C PHE A 63 -8.53 -2.42 -15.32
N LEU A 64 -8.56 -1.23 -14.73
CA LEU A 64 -7.43 -0.32 -14.74
C LEU A 64 -6.71 -0.43 -13.40
N ALA A 65 -5.39 -0.34 -13.41
CA ALA A 65 -4.61 -0.18 -12.20
C ALA A 65 -3.69 1.04 -12.34
N LEU A 66 -3.56 1.78 -11.25
CA LEU A 66 -2.64 2.91 -11.13
C LEU A 66 -1.72 2.61 -9.96
N ASP A 67 -0.41 2.55 -10.21
CA ASP A 67 0.61 2.30 -9.19
C ASP A 67 1.49 3.54 -9.03
N LEU A 68 1.22 4.34 -7.99
CA LEU A 68 1.93 5.58 -7.73
C LEU A 68 3.09 5.36 -6.75
N GLY A 69 4.29 5.23 -7.33
CA GLY A 69 5.55 5.14 -6.60
C GLY A 69 6.25 6.50 -6.41
N GLU A 70 7.53 6.45 -6.05
CA GLU A 70 8.32 7.65 -5.74
C GLU A 70 8.87 8.37 -6.97
N SER A 71 9.44 7.65 -7.95
CA SER A 71 10.12 8.29 -9.11
C SER A 71 9.33 8.17 -10.41
N TYR A 72 8.34 7.28 -10.43
CA TYR A 72 7.47 7.03 -11.56
C TYR A 72 6.14 6.49 -11.02
N PHE A 73 5.12 6.50 -11.86
CA PHE A 73 3.93 5.70 -11.66
C PHE A 73 3.66 4.82 -12.87
N LYS A 74 2.92 3.74 -12.67
CA LYS A 74 2.46 2.86 -13.75
C LYS A 74 0.96 3.03 -13.95
N VAL A 75 0.55 3.08 -15.20
CA VAL A 75 -0.86 2.90 -15.58
C VAL A 75 -0.96 1.58 -16.32
N GLN A 76 -1.92 0.74 -15.91
CA GLN A 76 -2.07 -0.60 -16.44
C GLN A 76 -3.53 -0.88 -16.84
N GLN A 77 -3.70 -1.65 -17.91
CA GLN A 77 -4.94 -2.34 -18.24
C GLN A 77 -4.72 -3.84 -17.98
N ILE A 78 -5.57 -4.41 -17.14
CA ILE A 78 -5.54 -5.82 -16.76
C ILE A 78 -6.81 -6.46 -17.30
N LYS A 79 -6.67 -7.51 -18.11
CA LYS A 79 -7.80 -8.32 -18.60
C LYS A 79 -7.66 -9.72 -18.04
N ILE A 80 -8.64 -10.16 -17.26
CA ILE A 80 -8.68 -11.49 -16.68
C ILE A 80 -9.85 -12.25 -17.30
N ARG A 81 -9.59 -13.48 -17.76
CA ARG A 81 -10.56 -14.37 -18.39
C ARG A 81 -10.33 -15.80 -17.95
N ASP A 82 -11.35 -16.64 -18.04
CA ASP A 82 -11.15 -18.08 -17.92
C ASP A 82 -10.30 -18.58 -19.10
N ALA A 83 -9.29 -19.40 -18.81
CA ALA A 83 -8.54 -20.09 -19.84
C ALA A 83 -9.42 -21.13 -20.55
N VAL A 84 -8.98 -21.57 -21.73
CA VAL A 84 -9.72 -22.55 -22.55
C VAL A 84 -9.96 -23.87 -21.82
N ASP A 85 -9.08 -24.22 -20.87
CA ASP A 85 -9.20 -25.42 -20.05
C ASP A 85 -10.16 -25.28 -18.86
N CYS A 86 -10.72 -24.07 -18.64
CA CYS A 86 -11.58 -23.69 -17.51
C CYS A 86 -10.99 -23.97 -16.11
N ARG A 87 -9.68 -24.26 -16.02
CA ARG A 87 -9.00 -24.59 -14.76
C ARG A 87 -8.07 -23.47 -14.30
N HIS A 88 -7.63 -22.62 -15.23
CA HIS A 88 -6.75 -21.51 -14.95
C HIS A 88 -7.35 -20.19 -15.47
N LYS A 89 -6.80 -19.07 -14.99
CA LYS A 89 -7.13 -17.73 -15.47
C LYS A 89 -6.06 -17.27 -16.47
N GLU A 90 -6.48 -16.73 -17.61
CA GLU A 90 -5.59 -16.00 -18.51
C GLU A 90 -5.56 -14.52 -18.09
N VAL A 91 -4.37 -14.01 -17.79
CA VAL A 91 -4.15 -12.60 -17.44
C VAL A 91 -3.38 -11.91 -18.57
N LYS A 92 -3.95 -10.84 -19.12
CA LYS A 92 -3.29 -9.97 -20.10
C LYS A 92 -3.09 -8.58 -19.51
N ILE A 93 -1.83 -8.18 -19.38
CA ILE A 93 -1.44 -6.88 -18.84
C ILE A 93 -0.86 -6.01 -19.96
N GLN A 94 -1.37 -4.78 -20.07
CA GLN A 94 -0.74 -3.73 -20.85
C GLN A 94 -0.39 -2.60 -19.89
N GLU A 95 0.83 -2.08 -19.99
CA GLU A 95 1.28 -1.04 -19.05
C GLU A 95 2.00 0.11 -19.74
N LYS A 96 2.09 1.22 -19.01
CA LYS A 96 2.91 2.38 -19.34
C LYS A 96 3.50 2.93 -18.06
N ILE A 97 4.83 3.03 -18.02
CA ILE A 97 5.58 3.66 -16.94
C ILE A 97 5.73 5.15 -17.28
N VAL A 98 5.39 6.02 -16.33
CA VAL A 98 5.42 7.47 -16.49
C VAL A 98 6.33 8.06 -15.41
N PRO A 99 7.47 8.67 -15.77
CA PRO A 99 8.37 9.27 -14.79
C PRO A 99 7.71 10.49 -14.12
N ILE A 100 8.00 10.70 -12.84
CA ILE A 100 7.55 11.86 -12.08
C ILE A 100 8.76 12.74 -11.79
N SER A 101 8.66 14.02 -12.12
CA SER A 101 9.72 14.97 -11.80
C SER A 101 9.79 15.24 -10.29
N LYS A 102 10.99 15.56 -9.78
CA LYS A 102 11.18 15.97 -8.38
C LYS A 102 10.33 17.19 -8.01
N GLN A 103 10.08 18.09 -8.97
CA GLN A 103 9.22 19.25 -8.77
C GLN A 103 7.76 18.86 -8.54
N LEU A 104 7.24 17.84 -9.24
CA LEU A 104 5.86 17.37 -9.06
C LEU A 104 5.69 16.61 -7.74
N LEU A 105 6.65 15.76 -7.38
CA LEU A 105 6.62 15.00 -6.11
C LEU A 105 6.65 15.92 -4.89
N ASN A 106 7.46 16.99 -4.97
CA ASN A 106 7.61 17.97 -3.90
C ASN A 106 6.70 19.20 -4.08
N GLY A 107 5.86 19.18 -5.12
CA GLY A 107 4.94 20.24 -5.48
C GLY A 107 3.57 20.04 -4.85
N ARG A 108 2.56 20.76 -5.34
CA ARG A 108 1.21 20.67 -4.79
C ARG A 108 0.51 19.38 -5.21
N ALA A 109 -0.34 18.85 -4.33
CA ALA A 109 -1.05 17.60 -4.59
C ALA A 109 -1.94 17.64 -5.84
N ASP A 110 -2.58 18.77 -6.11
CA ASP A 110 -3.41 18.94 -7.30
C ASP A 110 -2.59 18.87 -8.60
N GLU A 111 -1.37 19.41 -8.61
CA GLU A 111 -0.48 19.32 -9.78
C GLU A 111 -0.07 17.86 -10.06
N LEU A 112 0.31 17.11 -9.02
CA LEU A 112 0.66 15.69 -9.12
C LEU A 112 -0.53 14.88 -9.64
N PHE A 113 -1.71 14.98 -9.02
CA PHE A 113 -2.87 14.20 -9.44
C PHE A 113 -3.43 14.65 -10.80
N ASN A 114 -3.31 15.93 -11.17
CA ASN A 114 -3.65 16.38 -12.52
C ASN A 114 -2.71 15.76 -13.57
N PHE A 115 -1.41 15.65 -13.27
CA PHE A 115 -0.44 14.97 -14.14
C PHE A 115 -0.74 13.47 -14.29
N VAL A 116 -1.05 12.80 -13.18
CA VAL A 116 -1.48 11.39 -13.16
C VAL A 116 -2.74 11.19 -14.00
N SER A 117 -3.76 12.03 -13.82
CA SER A 117 -5.03 11.94 -14.54
C SER A 117 -4.88 12.17 -16.05
N ARG A 118 -4.09 13.17 -16.48
CA ARG A 118 -3.81 13.38 -17.91
C ARG A 118 -3.09 12.18 -18.52
N SER A 119 -2.15 11.59 -17.78
CA SER A 119 -1.41 10.41 -18.22
C SER A 119 -2.29 9.17 -18.32
N LEU A 120 -3.25 9.00 -17.39
CA LEU A 120 -4.28 7.97 -17.46
C LEU A 120 -5.13 8.13 -18.73
N LYS A 121 -5.59 9.35 -19.03
CA LYS A 121 -6.34 9.65 -20.26
C LYS A 121 -5.56 9.32 -21.53
N GLN A 122 -4.30 9.72 -21.56
CA GLN A 122 -3.40 9.44 -22.66
C GLN A 122 -3.20 7.93 -22.85
N PHE A 123 -3.02 7.18 -21.76
CA PHE A 123 -2.93 5.72 -21.81
C PHE A 123 -4.21 5.07 -22.34
N MET A 124 -5.38 5.53 -21.89
CA MET A 124 -6.67 5.03 -22.40
C MET A 124 -6.81 5.27 -23.90
N TYR A 125 -6.37 6.44 -24.40
CA TYR A 125 -6.37 6.75 -25.83
C TYR A 125 -5.45 5.81 -26.61
N GLU A 126 -4.19 5.69 -26.18
CA GLU A 126 -3.17 4.85 -26.83
C GLU A 126 -3.55 3.36 -26.87
N LYS A 127 -4.26 2.86 -25.86
CA LYS A 127 -4.69 1.47 -25.76
C LYS A 127 -6.11 1.21 -26.27
N ASN A 128 -6.74 2.21 -26.91
CA ASN A 128 -8.12 2.13 -27.42
C ASN A 128 -9.13 1.69 -26.35
N ILE A 129 -8.98 2.19 -25.13
CA ILE A 129 -9.89 1.94 -24.02
C ILE A 129 -11.10 2.88 -24.17
N SER A 130 -12.31 2.34 -24.05
CA SER A 130 -13.54 3.13 -24.23
C SER A 130 -13.61 4.29 -23.24
N PHE A 131 -13.85 5.50 -23.73
CA PHE A 131 -14.09 6.68 -22.88
C PHE A 131 -15.54 6.81 -22.40
N VAL A 132 -16.45 6.02 -22.96
CA VAL A 132 -17.89 6.09 -22.68
C VAL A 132 -18.30 5.11 -21.58
N ARG A 133 -17.61 3.98 -21.47
CA ARG A 133 -17.87 2.99 -20.43
C ARG A 133 -17.17 3.39 -19.14
N LYS A 134 -17.84 3.16 -18.00
CA LYS A 134 -17.23 3.20 -16.67
C LYS A 134 -16.19 2.09 -16.54
N HIS A 135 -14.97 2.43 -16.11
CA HIS A 135 -13.92 1.45 -15.82
C HIS A 135 -13.59 1.40 -14.32
N PRO A 136 -13.60 0.21 -13.69
CA PRO A 136 -13.07 0.06 -12.35
C PRO A 136 -11.56 0.27 -12.36
N LEU A 137 -11.08 1.07 -11.41
CA LEU A 137 -9.68 1.37 -11.18
C LEU A 137 -9.28 0.98 -9.75
N ALA A 138 -8.23 0.16 -9.64
CA ALA A 138 -7.50 -0.06 -8.40
C ALA A 138 -6.34 0.93 -8.32
N PHE A 139 -6.24 1.64 -7.21
CA PHE A 139 -5.18 2.61 -6.96
C PHE A 139 -4.20 2.04 -5.93
N THR A 140 -3.01 1.64 -6.38
CA THR A 140 -1.89 1.29 -5.51
C THR A 140 -1.16 2.55 -5.10
N PHE A 141 -1.07 2.79 -3.80
CA PHE A 141 -0.44 3.96 -3.21
C PHE A 141 0.49 3.52 -2.06
N SER A 142 1.80 3.58 -2.32
CA SER A 142 2.86 3.03 -1.45
C SER A 142 3.22 3.90 -0.24
N PHE A 143 2.21 4.48 0.42
CA PHE A 143 2.38 5.31 1.62
C PHE A 143 1.35 4.91 2.70
N PRO A 144 1.65 5.19 3.98
CA PRO A 144 0.74 4.85 5.08
C PRO A 144 -0.61 5.58 4.95
N CYS A 145 -1.70 4.82 4.83
CA CYS A 145 -3.07 5.34 4.78
C CYS A 145 -3.96 4.68 5.83
N GLU A 146 -4.71 5.49 6.56
CA GLU A 146 -5.85 4.99 7.34
C GLU A 146 -7.05 4.80 6.41
N GLN A 147 -7.57 3.58 6.33
CA GLN A 147 -8.64 3.21 5.42
C GLN A 147 -9.91 2.89 6.21
N PRO A 148 -10.98 3.68 6.11
CA PRO A 148 -12.29 3.32 6.67
C PRO A 148 -13.03 2.29 5.81
N THR A 149 -12.73 2.26 4.52
CA THR A 149 -13.28 1.36 3.52
C THR A 149 -12.22 1.03 2.47
N LEU A 150 -12.48 0.04 1.60
CA LEU A 150 -11.50 -0.39 0.59
C LEU A 150 -11.13 0.71 -0.41
N ASN A 151 -12.02 1.67 -0.69
CA ASN A 151 -11.82 2.70 -1.71
C ASN A 151 -11.58 4.12 -1.15
N GLU A 152 -11.37 4.23 0.16
CA GLU A 152 -11.01 5.47 0.84
C GLU A 152 -9.66 5.30 1.55
N GLY A 153 -8.87 6.36 1.63
CA GLY A 153 -7.66 6.31 2.47
C GLY A 153 -7.06 7.65 2.77
N PHE A 154 -6.90 7.93 4.06
CA PHE A 154 -6.36 9.17 4.59
C PHE A 154 -4.87 9.02 4.79
N LEU A 155 -4.07 9.80 4.05
CA LEU A 155 -2.62 9.77 4.19
C LEU A 155 -2.22 10.15 5.62
N VAL A 156 -1.54 9.25 6.33
CA VAL A 156 -1.11 9.47 7.71
C VAL A 156 0.08 10.43 7.74
N ASN A 157 1.17 10.01 7.11
CA ASN A 157 2.40 10.79 6.96
C ASN A 157 3.06 10.42 5.64
N TRP A 158 3.78 11.37 5.07
CA TRP A 158 4.72 11.07 4.02
C TRP A 158 5.92 10.29 4.56
N THR A 159 6.38 9.31 3.80
CA THR A 159 7.59 8.53 4.07
C THR A 159 8.54 8.66 2.88
N LYS A 160 9.74 8.08 2.99
CA LYS A 160 10.79 8.18 1.97
C LYS A 160 11.18 9.65 1.73
N ASN A 161 11.50 10.02 0.48
CA ASN A 161 11.92 11.37 0.08
C ASN A 161 10.83 12.15 -0.67
N VAL A 162 9.55 11.83 -0.41
CA VAL A 162 8.40 12.48 -1.04
C VAL A 162 7.74 13.43 -0.07
N ARG A 163 7.41 14.64 -0.53
CA ARG A 163 6.63 15.60 0.26
C ARG A 163 5.71 16.40 -0.62
N THR A 164 4.46 15.98 -0.75
CA THR A 164 3.46 16.72 -1.52
C THR A 164 2.54 17.47 -0.56
N PRO A 165 2.70 18.81 -0.38
CA PRO A 165 1.91 19.56 0.58
C PRO A 165 0.42 19.53 0.24
N GLY A 166 -0.41 19.49 1.29
CA GLY A 166 -1.86 19.53 1.17
C GLY A 166 -2.55 18.19 0.92
N LEU A 167 -1.82 17.06 0.95
CA LEU A 167 -2.41 15.72 0.89
C LEU A 167 -2.49 15.01 2.26
N GLN A 168 -1.60 15.35 3.20
CA GLN A 168 -1.59 14.71 4.52
C GLN A 168 -2.92 14.96 5.26
N GLY A 169 -3.45 13.89 5.85
CA GLY A 169 -4.75 13.87 6.52
C GLY A 169 -5.95 13.92 5.57
N LYS A 170 -5.75 13.85 4.24
CA LYS A 170 -6.83 13.86 3.25
C LYS A 170 -6.96 12.52 2.56
N ASP A 171 -8.16 12.26 2.07
CA ASP A 171 -8.47 11.09 1.25
C ASP A 171 -7.78 11.19 -0.12
N VAL A 172 -6.82 10.29 -0.34
CA VAL A 172 -6.02 10.23 -1.57
C VAL A 172 -6.81 9.70 -2.76
N ALA A 173 -7.79 8.82 -2.53
CA ALA A 173 -8.68 8.31 -3.57
C ALA A 173 -9.61 9.43 -4.05
N LEU A 174 -10.17 10.21 -3.12
CA LEU A 174 -10.96 11.39 -3.45
C LEU A 174 -10.14 12.46 -4.19
N ALA A 175 -8.88 12.67 -3.81
CA ALA A 175 -7.98 13.60 -4.50
C ALA A 175 -7.73 13.19 -5.97
N LEU A 176 -7.50 11.89 -6.22
CA LEU A 176 -7.36 11.33 -7.57
C LEU A 176 -8.68 11.47 -8.35
N LYS A 177 -9.81 11.11 -7.73
CA LYS A 177 -11.15 11.25 -8.35
C LYS A 177 -11.41 12.67 -8.81
N ALA A 178 -11.15 13.67 -7.95
CA ALA A 178 -11.32 15.06 -8.30
C ALA A 178 -10.41 15.50 -9.48
N ALA A 179 -9.21 14.93 -9.60
CA ALA A 179 -8.33 15.21 -10.74
C ALA A 179 -8.82 14.58 -12.04
N ILE A 180 -9.38 13.37 -11.97
CA ILE A 180 -10.04 12.69 -13.09
C ILE A 180 -11.22 13.51 -13.58
N GLU A 181 -12.09 13.96 -12.66
CA GLU A 181 -13.24 14.82 -12.98
C GLU A 181 -12.82 16.14 -13.62
N ARG A 182 -11.79 16.83 -13.08
CA ARG A 182 -11.25 18.06 -13.68
C ARG A 182 -10.67 17.84 -15.08
N THR A 183 -10.05 16.70 -15.33
CA THR A 183 -9.48 16.36 -16.64
C THR A 183 -10.57 16.06 -17.66
N GLY A 184 -11.67 15.46 -17.21
CA GLY A 184 -12.88 15.19 -17.98
C GLY A 184 -12.68 14.18 -19.12
N GLY A 185 -13.80 13.70 -19.68
CA GLY A 185 -13.79 12.81 -20.85
C GLY A 185 -13.27 11.39 -20.56
N MET A 186 -13.39 10.93 -19.31
CA MET A 186 -13.19 9.55 -18.88
C MET A 186 -14.22 9.23 -17.79
N ASP A 187 -14.72 8.00 -17.74
CA ASP A 187 -15.59 7.51 -16.67
C ASP A 187 -14.85 6.41 -15.89
N ILE A 188 -14.38 6.76 -14.69
CA ILE A 188 -13.53 5.92 -13.85
C ILE A 188 -14.17 5.74 -12.49
N ASP A 189 -14.25 4.50 -12.02
CA ASP A 189 -14.68 4.15 -10.67
C ASP A 189 -13.47 3.71 -9.84
N ILE A 190 -13.08 4.46 -8.82
CA ILE A 190 -12.02 4.01 -7.91
C ILE A 190 -12.66 3.00 -6.96
N VAL A 191 -12.39 1.71 -7.21
CA VAL A 191 -13.02 0.59 -6.48
C VAL A 191 -12.16 0.09 -5.32
N ALA A 192 -10.86 0.40 -5.35
CA ALA A 192 -9.92 0.04 -4.30
C ALA A 192 -8.75 1.01 -4.23
N LEU A 193 -8.30 1.29 -3.02
CA LEU A 193 -7.01 1.87 -2.67
C LEU A 193 -6.24 0.81 -1.90
N VAL A 194 -5.03 0.47 -2.34
CA VAL A 194 -4.22 -0.58 -1.72
C VAL A 194 -2.78 -0.14 -1.54
N ASN A 195 -2.11 -0.64 -0.50
CA ASN A 195 -0.67 -0.51 -0.37
C ASN A 195 0.05 -1.47 -1.34
N ASP A 196 1.28 -1.15 -1.74
CA ASP A 196 2.08 -2.00 -2.64
C ASP A 196 2.34 -3.39 -2.06
N SER A 197 2.67 -3.50 -0.77
CA SER A 197 2.87 -4.81 -0.13
C SER A 197 1.61 -5.68 -0.19
N VAL A 198 0.43 -5.07 -0.07
CA VAL A 198 -0.87 -5.76 -0.19
C VAL A 198 -1.12 -6.19 -1.62
N ALA A 199 -0.85 -5.31 -2.60
CA ALA A 199 -0.97 -5.62 -4.02
C ALA A 199 -0.02 -6.75 -4.43
N THR A 200 1.21 -6.76 -3.91
CA THR A 200 2.19 -7.84 -4.10
C THR A 200 1.70 -9.15 -3.52
N MET A 201 1.19 -9.16 -2.27
CA MET A 201 0.61 -10.36 -1.67
C MET A 201 -0.54 -10.90 -2.53
N MET A 202 -1.47 -10.03 -2.94
CA MET A 202 -2.63 -10.44 -3.74
C MET A 202 -2.24 -10.96 -5.12
N THR A 203 -1.18 -10.41 -5.72
CA THR A 203 -0.63 -10.92 -6.99
C THR A 203 -0.06 -12.32 -6.81
N CYS A 204 0.71 -12.59 -5.76
CA CYS A 204 1.20 -13.93 -5.46
C CYS A 204 0.06 -14.89 -5.09
N ARG A 205 -0.93 -14.41 -4.32
CA ARG A 205 -2.10 -15.18 -3.90
C ARG A 205 -2.99 -15.62 -5.05
N PHE A 206 -2.99 -14.85 -6.15
CA PHE A 206 -3.72 -15.20 -7.37
C PHE A 206 -3.26 -16.54 -7.95
N ASP A 207 -1.95 -16.81 -7.90
CA ASP A 207 -1.37 -18.08 -8.37
C ASP A 207 -1.25 -19.13 -7.24
N ASP A 208 -0.96 -18.69 -6.01
CA ASP A 208 -0.83 -19.56 -4.83
C ASP A 208 -1.76 -19.12 -3.68
N PRO A 209 -2.90 -19.81 -3.47
CA PRO A 209 -3.83 -19.50 -2.40
C PRO A 209 -3.26 -19.58 -0.96
N GLN A 210 -2.07 -20.16 -0.77
CA GLN A 210 -1.36 -20.21 0.52
C GLN A 210 -0.53 -18.95 0.80
N CYS A 211 -0.36 -18.06 -0.17
CA CYS A 211 0.37 -16.82 0.03
C CYS A 211 -0.42 -15.85 0.93
N ASP A 212 -0.04 -15.80 2.21
CA ASP A 212 -0.65 -14.96 3.26
C ASP A 212 0.26 -13.80 3.70
N VAL A 213 1.41 -13.57 3.02
CA VAL A 213 2.37 -12.49 3.34
C VAL A 213 2.86 -11.81 2.06
N GLY A 214 2.81 -10.48 2.03
CA GLY A 214 3.47 -9.64 1.02
C GLY A 214 4.66 -8.91 1.64
N LEU A 215 5.78 -8.86 0.91
CA LEU A 215 7.03 -8.25 1.37
C LEU A 215 7.59 -7.34 0.29
N ILE A 216 7.91 -6.10 0.68
CA ILE A 216 8.62 -5.13 -0.14
C ILE A 216 10.01 -4.89 0.46
N ILE A 217 11.03 -5.04 -0.38
CA ILE A 217 12.42 -4.65 -0.12
C ILE A 217 12.92 -3.91 -1.37
N GLY A 218 12.98 -2.59 -1.30
CA GLY A 218 13.35 -1.70 -2.40
C GLY A 218 13.79 -0.33 -1.87
N SER A 219 13.28 0.78 -2.44
CA SER A 219 13.50 2.13 -1.88
C SER A 219 12.94 2.31 -0.46
N GLY A 220 12.00 1.44 -0.08
CA GLY A 220 11.59 1.25 1.30
C GLY A 220 11.44 -0.22 1.60
N THR A 221 11.06 -0.51 2.83
CA THR A 221 10.65 -1.85 3.24
C THR A 221 9.32 -1.78 3.95
N ASN A 222 8.44 -2.72 3.61
CA ASN A 222 7.15 -2.90 4.26
C ASN A 222 6.71 -4.37 4.14
N ALA A 223 5.81 -4.78 5.01
CA ALA A 223 5.14 -6.06 4.88
C ALA A 223 3.63 -5.95 5.11
N SER A 224 2.89 -6.84 4.47
CA SER A 224 1.49 -7.10 4.77
C SER A 224 1.25 -8.57 5.00
N TYR A 225 0.21 -8.92 5.75
CA TYR A 225 -0.16 -10.32 5.96
C TYR A 225 -1.65 -10.46 6.26
N MET A 226 -2.18 -11.68 6.13
CA MET A 226 -3.56 -12.01 6.53
C MET A 226 -3.65 -12.24 8.04
N GLU A 227 -4.41 -11.40 8.74
CA GLU A 227 -4.68 -11.49 10.19
C GLU A 227 -6.13 -11.95 10.44
N GLU A 228 -6.35 -12.68 11.52
CA GLU A 228 -7.69 -13.06 12.00
C GLU A 228 -8.45 -11.85 12.53
N LEU A 229 -9.71 -11.66 12.12
CA LEU A 229 -10.50 -10.48 12.53
C LEU A 229 -10.61 -10.34 14.05
N ARG A 230 -10.71 -11.46 14.78
CA ARG A 230 -10.73 -11.47 16.26
C ARG A 230 -9.50 -10.86 16.93
N HIS A 231 -8.40 -10.64 16.20
CA HIS A 231 -7.19 -9.98 16.71
C HIS A 231 -7.17 -8.47 16.39
N ILE A 232 -8.12 -7.95 15.61
CA ILE A 232 -8.13 -6.58 15.11
C ILE A 232 -9.24 -5.78 15.83
N ASP A 233 -8.88 -5.07 16.90
CA ASP A 233 -9.84 -4.23 17.67
C ASP A 233 -10.34 -3.00 16.88
N LEU A 234 -9.83 -2.78 15.67
CA LEU A 234 -10.00 -1.55 14.88
C LEU A 234 -11.14 -1.64 13.86
N VAL A 235 -11.68 -2.83 13.65
CA VAL A 235 -12.77 -3.09 12.70
C VAL A 235 -13.86 -3.89 13.40
N GLU A 236 -15.11 -3.75 12.94
CA GLU A 236 -16.22 -4.55 13.45
C GLU A 236 -16.19 -5.97 12.87
N GLY A 237 -16.49 -6.96 13.71
CA GLY A 237 -16.56 -8.37 13.35
C GLY A 237 -15.34 -9.17 13.83
N ASP A 238 -15.53 -10.47 14.06
CA ASP A 238 -14.52 -11.39 14.61
C ASP A 238 -14.32 -12.65 13.75
N GLU A 239 -15.12 -12.83 12.70
CA GLU A 239 -15.06 -13.99 11.80
C GLU A 239 -14.29 -13.71 10.51
N GLY A 240 -13.40 -14.63 10.14
CA GLY A 240 -12.60 -14.58 8.91
C GLY A 240 -11.32 -13.74 9.06
N ARG A 241 -10.73 -13.38 7.92
CA ARG A 241 -9.40 -12.76 7.89
C ARG A 241 -9.36 -11.47 7.09
N MET A 242 -8.55 -10.52 7.52
CA MET A 242 -8.28 -9.27 6.81
C MET A 242 -6.78 -9.08 6.62
N CYS A 243 -6.38 -8.59 5.46
CA CYS A 243 -5.00 -8.20 5.24
C CYS A 243 -4.67 -6.94 6.06
N ILE A 244 -3.55 -6.98 6.78
CA ILE A 244 -2.98 -5.87 7.52
C ILE A 244 -1.75 -5.36 6.80
N ASN A 245 -1.70 -4.06 6.55
CA ASN A 245 -0.48 -3.36 6.21
C ASN A 245 0.26 -2.98 7.50
N THR A 246 1.42 -3.57 7.75
CA THR A 246 2.14 -3.39 9.02
C THR A 246 2.69 -1.99 9.20
N GLU A 247 3.14 -1.35 8.11
CA GLU A 247 4.00 -0.17 8.13
C GLU A 247 5.20 -0.36 9.06
N TRP A 248 5.83 -1.54 8.98
CA TRP A 248 6.87 -1.98 9.92
C TRP A 248 8.14 -1.12 9.91
N GLY A 249 8.29 -0.22 8.94
CA GLY A 249 9.48 0.60 8.78
C GLY A 249 9.72 1.50 9.99
N ALA A 250 8.65 1.85 10.71
CA ALA A 250 8.65 2.64 11.94
C ALA A 250 9.03 1.84 13.20
N PHE A 251 9.23 0.52 13.12
CA PHE A 251 9.66 -0.26 14.28
C PHE A 251 10.99 0.28 14.83
N GLY A 252 11.04 0.56 16.14
CA GLY A 252 12.17 1.21 16.79
C GLY A 252 12.05 2.73 16.94
N ASP A 253 11.07 3.39 16.32
CA ASP A 253 10.84 4.84 16.44
C ASP A 253 10.52 5.29 17.87
N ASP A 254 10.07 4.37 18.73
CA ASP A 254 9.80 4.58 20.15
C ASP A 254 10.99 4.22 21.07
N GLY A 255 12.14 3.89 20.49
CA GLY A 255 13.37 3.55 21.22
C GLY A 255 13.51 2.07 21.56
N VAL A 256 12.53 1.21 21.23
CA VAL A 256 12.59 -0.22 21.59
C VAL A 256 13.79 -0.96 20.98
N LEU A 257 14.37 -0.42 19.90
CA LEU A 257 15.56 -0.96 19.25
C LEU A 257 16.88 -0.28 19.64
N ASP A 258 16.91 0.66 20.59
CA ASP A 258 18.10 1.50 20.85
C ASP A 258 19.36 0.70 21.19
N ASN A 259 19.23 -0.43 21.88
CA ASN A 259 20.33 -1.34 22.20
C ASN A 259 20.91 -2.07 20.98
N TYR A 260 20.19 -2.04 19.87
CA TYR A 260 20.59 -2.66 18.61
C TYR A 260 20.93 -1.62 17.55
N ILE A 261 20.91 -0.32 17.87
CA ILE A 261 21.21 0.76 16.93
C ILE A 261 22.65 1.22 17.15
N THR A 262 23.43 1.27 16.07
CA THR A 262 24.83 1.74 16.07
C THR A 262 24.92 3.26 15.88
N ASP A 263 26.10 3.83 16.11
CA ASP A 263 26.30 5.27 15.88
C ASP A 263 26.16 5.64 14.40
N PHE A 264 26.52 4.75 13.47
CA PHE A 264 26.29 4.94 12.03
C PHE A 264 24.80 5.05 11.69
N ASP A 265 23.97 4.18 12.28
CA ASP A 265 22.51 4.24 12.08
C ASP A 265 21.94 5.58 12.59
N ARG A 266 22.47 6.10 13.72
CA ARG A 266 22.06 7.40 14.29
C ARG A 266 22.49 8.57 13.39
N GLU A 267 23.68 8.50 12.81
CA GLU A 267 24.16 9.53 11.87
C GLU A 267 23.31 9.56 10.60
N ILE A 268 22.98 8.41 10.03
CA ILE A 268 22.11 8.31 8.84
C ILE A 268 20.70 8.84 9.17
N ASP A 269 20.12 8.44 10.31
CA ASP A 269 18.81 8.92 10.76
C ASP A 269 18.80 10.44 10.94
N ALA A 270 19.82 11.00 11.60
CA ALA A 270 19.97 12.43 11.82
C ALA A 270 20.13 13.24 10.52
N ALA A 271 20.73 12.64 9.49
CA ALA A 271 20.88 13.25 8.16
C ALA A 271 19.67 13.04 7.24
N SER A 272 18.69 12.23 7.64
CA SER A 272 17.53 11.88 6.81
C SER A 272 16.49 13.01 6.73
N THR A 273 15.55 12.88 5.79
CA THR A 273 14.41 13.81 5.64
C THR A 273 13.49 13.79 6.86
N ASN A 274 13.44 12.70 7.62
CA ASN A 274 12.54 12.52 8.76
C ASN A 274 13.30 11.93 9.98
N PRO A 275 14.16 12.71 10.67
CA PRO A 275 14.93 12.22 11.80
C PRO A 275 14.06 11.62 12.92
N GLY A 276 14.49 10.47 13.45
CA GLY A 276 13.77 9.72 14.48
C GLY A 276 12.55 8.94 13.96
N LYS A 277 12.41 8.81 12.64
CA LYS A 277 11.34 8.07 11.99
C LYS A 277 11.87 7.01 11.04
N GLN A 278 11.09 5.95 10.87
CA GLN A 278 11.41 4.85 9.96
C GLN A 278 12.75 4.17 10.30
N ARG A 279 13.06 3.98 11.60
CA ARG A 279 14.37 3.49 12.04
C ARG A 279 14.67 2.06 11.57
N LEU A 280 13.69 1.16 11.54
CA LEU A 280 13.89 -0.18 10.96
C LEU A 280 14.18 -0.09 9.46
N ARG A 281 13.46 0.78 8.73
CA ARG A 281 13.69 0.97 7.29
C ARG A 281 15.14 1.36 7.03
N ILE A 282 15.66 2.38 7.72
CA ILE A 282 17.02 2.90 7.50
C ILE A 282 18.06 1.79 7.69
N ARG A 283 17.82 0.89 8.64
CA ARG A 283 18.73 -0.22 8.92
C ARG A 283 18.69 -1.31 7.85
N ILE A 284 17.53 -1.59 7.26
CA ILE A 284 17.34 -2.62 6.24
C ILE A 284 17.73 -2.08 4.85
N ILE A 285 17.36 -0.83 4.58
CA ILE A 285 17.59 -0.14 3.31
C ILE A 285 18.58 0.99 3.57
N ASN A 286 19.83 0.76 3.17
CA ASN A 286 20.84 1.81 3.18
C ASN A 286 20.68 2.62 1.89
N ASP A 287 19.90 3.70 1.94
CA ASP A 287 19.94 4.71 0.89
C ASP A 287 21.28 5.43 1.02
N GLU A 288 22.31 5.01 0.27
CA GLU A 288 23.49 5.87 0.13
C GLU A 288 23.00 7.20 -0.48
N PRO A 289 23.22 8.34 0.20
CA PRO A 289 22.99 9.62 -0.42
C PRO A 289 24.07 9.79 -1.49
N HIS A 290 23.72 9.46 -2.73
CA HIS A 290 24.42 9.82 -3.97
C HIS A 290 25.94 10.08 -3.84
N CYS A 291 26.76 9.09 -4.20
CA CYS A 291 27.99 9.41 -4.93
C CYS A 291 27.64 10.02 -6.31
#